data_AF-A0AAW0WZZ9-F1
#
_entry.id   AF-A0AAW0WZZ9-F1
#
_cell.length_a   1.000
_cell.length_b   1.000
_cell.length_c   1.000
_cell.angle_alpha   90.00
_cell.angle_beta   90.00
_cell.angle_gamma   90.00
#
_symmetry.space_group_name_H-M   'P 1'
#
loop_
_entity.id
_entity.type
_entity.pdbx_description
1 polymer ?
#
loop_
_entity_poly.entity_id
_entity_poly.type
_entity_poly.pdbx_seq_one_letter_code
_entity_poly.pdbx_strand_id
1 'polypeptide(L)'
;FIYMLHSDWPFGAVYCTISNFMANVTISASVFTLMAISFDRYIAIVKPLEPRMSKTVARVFILVIWTSSMVLALPCLLYSTTVSVTYKDDEVRRGCILQWPDGQTSSS
;
A
#
# COMPACT_ATOMS: atom_id res chain seq x y z
N PHE A 1 9.55 -9.44 -10.63
CA PHE A 1 10.82 -9.81 -11.27
C PHE A 1 10.79 -9.57 -12.78
N ILE A 2 9.83 -10.11 -13.54
CA ILE A 2 9.70 -9.88 -15.00
C ILE A 2 9.55 -8.39 -15.36
N TYR A 3 8.70 -7.63 -14.65
CA TYR A 3 8.53 -6.19 -14.89
C TYR A 3 9.80 -5.38 -14.55
N MET A 4 10.59 -5.79 -13.54
CA MET A 4 11.83 -5.10 -13.16
C MET A 4 12.95 -5.33 -14.18
N LEU A 5 12.90 -6.46 -14.90
CA LEU A 5 13.89 -6.81 -15.92
C LEU A 5 13.54 -6.21 -17.28
N HIS A 6 12.27 -6.24 -17.69
CA HIS A 6 11.85 -5.75 -19.01
C HIS A 6 11.27 -4.33 -19.01
N SER A 7 11.00 -3.75 -17.84
CA SER A 7 10.25 -2.48 -17.72
C SER A 7 8.95 -2.45 -18.52
N ASP A 8 8.35 -3.62 -18.79
CA ASP A 8 7.04 -3.78 -19.40
C ASP A 8 6.08 -4.46 -18.43
N TRP A 9 4.85 -3.97 -18.38
CA TRP A 9 3.76 -4.49 -17.58
C TRP A 9 2.81 -5.37 -18.42
N PRO A 10 2.98 -6.71 -18.41
CA PRO A 10 2.18 -7.60 -19.27
C PRO A 10 0.82 -7.98 -18.69
N PHE A 11 0.57 -7.71 -17.41
CA PHE A 11 -0.57 -8.27 -16.65
C PHE A 11 -1.87 -7.46 -16.75
N GLY A 12 -1.86 -6.36 -17.50
CA GLY A 12 -3.02 -5.49 -17.70
C GLY A 12 -3.38 -4.59 -16.50
N ALA A 13 -4.40 -3.75 -16.69
CA ALA A 13 -4.80 -2.71 -15.75
C ALA A 13 -5.30 -3.26 -14.40
N VAL A 14 -6.11 -4.33 -14.44
CA VAL A 14 -6.69 -4.92 -13.21
C VAL A 14 -5.60 -5.39 -12.26
N TYR A 15 -4.59 -6.11 -12.78
CA TYR A 15 -3.48 -6.58 -11.95
C TYR A 15 -2.60 -5.41 -11.46
N CYS A 16 -2.47 -4.33 -12.25
CA CYS A 16 -1.77 -3.11 -11.85
C CYS A 16 -2.43 -2.48 -10.62
N THR A 17 -3.75 -2.31 -10.66
CA THR A 17 -4.52 -1.74 -9.54
C THR A 17 -4.47 -2.65 -8.31
N ILE A 18 -4.67 -3.97 -8.46
CA ILE A 18 -4.63 -4.92 -7.34
C ILE A 18 -3.23 -4.95 -6.72
N SER A 19 -2.17 -4.98 -7.53
CA SER A 19 -0.79 -5.02 -7.03
C SER A 19 -0.44 -3.76 -6.24
N ASN A 20 -0.80 -2.57 -6.74
CA ASN A 20 -0.57 -1.31 -6.02
C ASN A 20 -1.39 -1.25 -4.73
N PHE A 21 -2.66 -1.65 -4.78
CA PHE A 21 -3.52 -1.70 -3.61
C PHE A 21 -2.95 -2.62 -2.53
N MET A 22 -2.58 -3.86 -2.88
CA MET A 22 -2.02 -4.83 -1.94
C MET A 22 -0.68 -4.37 -1.36
N ALA A 23 0.18 -3.74 -2.17
CA ALA A 23 1.43 -3.18 -1.68
C ALA A 23 1.18 -2.08 -0.63
N ASN A 24 0.27 -1.14 -0.92
CA ASN A 24 -0.02 -0.03 0.00
C ASN A 24 -0.73 -0.50 1.28
N VAL A 25 -1.64 -1.47 1.18
CA VAL A 25 -2.29 -2.10 2.34
C VAL A 25 -1.25 -2.79 3.22
N THR A 26 -0.32 -3.55 2.63
CA THR A 26 0.69 -4.30 3.39
C THR A 26 1.66 -3.39 4.13
N ILE A 27 2.12 -2.31 3.48
CA ILE A 27 3.00 -1.31 4.11
C ILE A 27 2.26 -0.61 5.25
N SER A 28 1.03 -0.15 5.00
CA SER A 28 0.20 0.52 6.01
C SER A 28 -0.08 -0.39 7.20
N ALA A 29 -0.46 -1.64 6.96
CA ALA A 29 -0.73 -2.63 8.00
C ALA A 29 0.51 -2.93 8.84
N SER A 30 1.69 -2.98 8.22
CA SER A 30 2.96 -3.16 8.92
C SER A 30 3.25 -1.98 9.86
N VAL A 31 3.08 -0.74 9.40
CA VAL A 31 3.27 0.47 10.21
C VAL A 31 2.32 0.49 11.39
N PHE A 32 1.02 0.23 11.17
CA PHE A 32 0.05 0.21 12.27
C PHE A 32 0.29 -0.95 13.24
N THR A 33 0.75 -2.10 12.76
CA THR A 33 1.14 -3.22 13.63
C THR A 33 2.32 -2.84 14.52
N LEU A 34 3.35 -2.21 13.95
CA LEU A 34 4.51 -1.71 14.71
C LEU A 34 4.09 -0.64 15.74
N MET A 35 3.16 0.24 15.38
CA MET A 35 2.60 1.22 16.29
C MET A 35 1.85 0.54 17.45
N ALA A 36 1.01 -0.46 17.16
CA ALA A 36 0.26 -1.20 18.19
C ALA A 36 1.20 -1.95 19.14
N ILE A 37 2.25 -2.59 18.62
CA ILE A 37 3.29 -3.24 19.42
C ILE A 37 3.99 -2.21 20.31
N SER A 38 4.39 -1.07 19.76
CA SER A 38 5.06 0.00 20.51
C SER A 38 4.17 0.54 21.63
N PHE A 39 2.89 0.71 21.35
CA PHE A 39 1.91 1.17 22.33
C PHE A 39 1.69 0.14 23.45
N ASP A 40 1.54 -1.15 23.13
CA ASP A 40 1.46 -2.22 24.14
C ASP A 40 2.70 -2.23 25.06
N ARG A 41 3.89 -2.08 24.48
CA ARG A 41 5.14 -2.00 25.26
C ARG A 41 5.17 -0.76 26.15
N TYR A 42 4.74 0.39 25.63
CA TYR A 42 4.66 1.63 26.40
C TYR A 42 3.73 1.51 27.61
N ILE A 43 2.51 0.99 27.40
CA ILE A 43 1.53 0.78 28.48
C ILE A 43 2.06 -0.23 29.52
N ALA A 44 2.69 -1.33 29.08
CA ALA A 44 3.25 -2.32 30.00
C ALA A 44 4.35 -1.75 30.93
N ILE A 45 5.09 -0.73 30.48
CA ILE A 45 6.13 -0.06 31.28
C ILE A 45 5.49 0.95 32.25
N VAL A 46 4.53 1.77 31.77
CA VAL A 46 3.92 2.85 32.56
C VAL A 46 2.86 2.33 33.55
N LYS A 47 2.18 1.22 33.21
CA LYS A 47 1.06 0.64 33.95
C LYS A 47 1.35 -0.83 34.31
N PRO A 48 2.26 -1.10 35.26
CA PRO A 48 2.70 -2.46 35.60
C PRO A 48 1.61 -3.36 36.21
N LEU A 49 0.48 -2.80 36.66
CA LEU A 49 -0.65 -3.52 37.27
C LEU A 49 -1.84 -3.73 36.32
N GLU A 50 -1.81 -3.19 35.10
CA GLU A 50 -2.87 -3.43 34.11
C GLU A 50 -2.65 -4.77 33.37
N PRO A 51 -3.72 -5.57 33.17
CA PRO A 51 -3.61 -6.84 32.45
C PRO A 51 -3.19 -6.60 30.99
N ARG A 52 -2.27 -7.45 30.48
CA ARG A 52 -1.86 -7.46 29.06
C ARG A 52 -3.08 -7.54 28.13
N MET A 53 -2.93 -7.03 26.91
CA MET A 53 -3.97 -7.10 25.87
C MET A 53 -4.65 -8.48 25.81
N SER A 54 -5.94 -8.50 26.15
CA SER A 54 -6.77 -9.70 26.02
C SER A 54 -6.98 -10.07 24.54
N LYS A 55 -7.29 -11.34 24.26
CA LYS A 55 -7.55 -11.85 22.90
C LYS A 55 -8.62 -11.02 22.17
N THR A 56 -9.62 -10.51 22.89
CA THR A 56 -10.67 -9.65 22.33
C THR A 56 -10.11 -8.33 21.84
N VAL A 57 -9.24 -7.70 22.64
CA VAL A 57 -8.59 -6.42 22.31
C VAL A 57 -7.67 -6.60 21.10
N ALA A 58 -6.90 -7.69 21.05
CA ALA A 58 -6.05 -8.01 19.90
C ALA A 58 -6.86 -8.16 18.61
N ARG A 59 -8.03 -8.83 18.64
CA ARG A 59 -8.92 -8.91 17.47
C ARG A 59 -9.43 -7.55 17.02
N VAL A 60 -9.81 -6.69 17.96
CA VAL A 60 -10.25 -5.32 17.66
C VAL A 60 -9.12 -4.54 16.97
N PHE A 61 -7.89 -4.60 17.49
CA PHE A 61 -6.74 -3.96 16.86
C PHE A 61 -6.49 -4.48 15.45
N ILE A 62 -6.56 -5.80 15.22
CA ILE A 62 -6.41 -6.37 13.88
C ILE A 62 -7.46 -5.81 12.92
N LEU A 63 -8.74 -5.77 13.33
CA LEU A 63 -9.81 -5.21 12.50
C LEU A 63 -9.59 -3.73 12.20
N VAL A 64 -9.17 -2.94 13.19
CA VAL A 64 -8.85 -1.52 13.01
C VAL A 64 -7.68 -1.34 12.05
N ILE A 65 -6.61 -2.13 12.19
CA ILE A 65 -5.41 -2.07 11.32
C ILE A 65 -5.79 -2.37 9.87
N TRP A 66 -6.57 -3.43 9.63
CA TRP A 66 -6.98 -3.80 8.28
C TRP A 66 -7.88 -2.74 7.66
N THR A 67 -8.89 -2.27 8.39
CA THR A 67 -9.83 -1.25 7.90
C THR A 67 -9.13 0.08 7.63
N SER A 68 -8.26 0.56 8.52
CA SER A 68 -7.48 1.79 8.29
C SER A 68 -6.54 1.66 7.10
N SER A 69 -5.88 0.51 6.95
CA SER A 69 -4.98 0.25 5.81
C SER A 69 -5.72 0.22 4.48
N MET A 70 -6.91 -0.39 4.44
CA MET A 70 -7.77 -0.38 3.25
C MET A 70 -8.23 1.03 2.90
N VAL A 71 -8.64 1.83 3.89
CA VAL A 71 -9.03 3.23 3.69
C VAL A 71 -7.88 4.06 3.11
N LEU A 72 -6.66 3.90 3.63
CA LEU A 72 -5.48 4.58 3.10
C LEU A 72 -5.08 4.13 1.70
N ALA A 73 -5.47 2.91 1.29
CA ALA A 73 -5.22 2.39 -0.04
C ALA A 73 -6.32 2.70 -1.06
N LEU A 74 -7.44 3.32 -0.65
CA LEU A 74 -8.50 3.77 -1.57
C LEU A 74 -7.99 4.67 -2.71
N PRO A 75 -7.10 5.67 -2.48
CA PRO A 75 -6.56 6.47 -3.57
C PRO A 75 -5.83 5.62 -4.61
N CYS A 76 -5.11 4.57 -4.19
CA CYS A 76 -4.45 3.66 -5.12
C CYS A 76 -5.45 2.88 -5.98
N LEU A 77 -6.62 2.56 -5.45
CA LEU A 77 -7.70 1.91 -6.18
C LEU A 77 -8.31 2.83 -7.25
N LEU A 78 -8.43 4.12 -6.94
CA LEU A 78 -9.04 5.13 -7.83
C LEU A 78 -8.07 5.64 -8.91
N TYR A 79 -6.78 5.78 -8.57
CA TYR A 79 -5.80 6.46 -9.42
C TYR A 79 -4.78 5.52 -10.06
N SER A 80 -4.73 4.22 -9.72
CA SER A 80 -3.81 3.29 -10.38
C SER A 80 -4.32 2.90 -11.76
N THR A 81 -3.51 3.18 -12.79
CA THR A 81 -3.82 2.89 -14.19
C THR A 81 -2.58 2.36 -14.92
N THR A 82 -2.78 1.71 -16.05
CA THR A 82 -1.70 1.32 -16.96
C THR A 82 -1.61 2.29 -18.11
N VAL A 83 -0.42 2.83 -18.37
CA VAL A 83 -0.14 3.73 -19.49
C VAL A 83 0.88 3.11 -20.42
N SER A 84 0.73 3.32 -21.72
CA SER A 84 1.74 2.98 -22.72
C SER A 84 2.67 4.17 -22.92
N VAL A 85 3.95 3.99 -22.64
CA VAL A 85 5.00 5.00 -22.86
C VAL A 85 5.84 4.56 -24.05
N THR A 86 5.95 5.41 -25.06
CA THR A 86 6.88 5.22 -26.18
C THR A 86 8.26 5.68 -25.74
N TYR A 87 9.23 4.77 -25.76
CA TYR A 87 10.61 5.09 -25.40
C TYR A 87 11.38 5.70 -26.58
N LYS A 88 12.57 6.24 -26.33
CA LYS A 88 13.43 6.88 -27.36
C LYS A 88 13.81 5.96 -28.53
N ASP A 89 13.72 4.65 -28.32
CA ASP A 89 14.02 3.62 -29.32
C ASP A 89 12.77 3.18 -30.12
N ASP A 90 11.69 3.97 -30.12
CA ASP A 90 10.37 3.65 -30.72
C ASP A 90 9.68 2.39 -30.15
N GLU A 91 10.24 1.76 -29.10
CA GLU A 91 9.58 0.68 -28.38
C GLU A 91 8.45 1.21 -27.48
N VAL A 92 7.26 0.63 -27.62
CA VAL A 92 6.11 0.88 -26.76
C VAL A 92 6.17 -0.07 -25.55
N ARG A 93 6.27 0.49 -24.34
CA ARG A 93 6.24 -0.27 -23.09
C ARG A 93 5.07 0.16 -22.21
N ARG A 94 4.46 -0.79 -21.52
CA ARG A 94 3.37 -0.53 -20.59
C ARG A 94 3.93 -0.30 -19.20
N GLY A 95 3.67 0.88 -18.63
CA GLY A 95 3.91 1.22 -17.25
C GLY A 95 2.64 1.08 -16.42
N CYS A 96 2.79 0.60 -15.18
CA CYS A 96 1.74 0.65 -14.17
C CYS A 96 2.03 1.83 -13.25
N ILE A 97 1.20 2.88 -13.29
CA ILE A 97 1.46 4.15 -12.59
C ILE A 97 0.25 4.61 -11.78
N LEU A 98 0.50 5.53 -10.83
CA LEU A 98 -0.55 6.25 -10.13
C LEU A 98 -0.78 7.60 -10.82
N GLN A 99 -1.97 7.79 -11.38
CA GLN A 99 -2.35 9.01 -12.08
C GLN A 99 -3.10 9.94 -11.13
N TRP A 100 -2.36 10.81 -10.44
CA TRP A 100 -2.94 11.83 -9.56
C TRP A 100 -3.71 12.89 -10.37
N PRO A 101 -4.82 13.44 -9.82
CA PRO A 101 -5.66 14.41 -10.51
C PRO A 101 -5.00 15.79 -10.67
N ASP A 102 -3.97 16.09 -9.89
CA ASP A 102 -3.27 17.39 -9.89
C ASP A 102 -2.33 17.59 -11.10
N GLY A 103 -2.36 16.68 -12.07
CA GLY A 103 -1.83 16.91 -13.41
C GLY A 103 -0.38 16.48 -13.62
N GLN A 104 -0.08 16.17 -14.88
CA GLN A 104 1.18 15.62 -15.36
C GLN A 104 2.37 16.57 -15.16
N THR A 105 3.37 16.17 -14.38
CA THR A 105 4.74 16.73 -14.45
C THR A 105 5.55 16.06 -15.59
N SER A 106 4.96 15.95 -16.78
CA SER A 106 5.66 15.59 -18.02
C SER A 106 5.58 16.76 -18.98
N SER A 107 6.33 17.81 -18.64
CA SER A 107 6.78 18.84 -19.57
C SER A 107 8.29 18.97 -19.40
N SER A 108 9.04 18.09 -20.07
CA SER A 108 10.39 18.32 -20.63
C SER A 108 10.89 17.04 -21.31
#